data_AF-A0A4V0HYN6-F1
#
_entry.id   AF-A0A4V0HYN6-F1
#
_cell.length_a   1.000
_cell.length_b   1.000
_cell.length_c   1.000
_cell.angle_alpha   90.00
_cell.angle_beta   90.00
_cell.angle_gamma   90.00
#
_symmetry.space_group_name_H-M   'P 1'
#
loop_
_entity.id
_entity.type
_entity.pdbx_description
1 polymer ?
#
loop_
_entity_poly.entity_id
_entity_poly.type
_entity_poly.pdbx_seq_one_letter_code
_entity_poly.pdbx_strand_id
1 'polypeptide(L)'
;MPDTAPKPIAATPAPPKLSHSELVALVRKAEGGDAAALTEITKFLDIPGAADQLGGNVAQEALRLLIERHAGKNPVVRASVTRRVEQMRAELLGANPSTLERLLVSRVVSTWLHLHHLEAQYAGRESLSLPLAGHYQKCITAAQKRYLAAIKGLADVRRLALPVLQVNIAKQQLNVAGAVAAG
;
A
#
# COMPACT_ATOMS: atom_id res chain seq x y z
N MET A 1 -4.04 35.01 -14.64
CA MET A 1 -4.73 33.89 -13.96
C MET A 1 -3.70 33.22 -13.07
N PRO A 2 -3.88 33.18 -11.74
CA PRO A 2 -2.80 32.76 -10.84
C PRO A 2 -2.67 31.23 -10.84
N ASP A 3 -1.43 30.83 -11.12
CA ASP A 3 -0.84 29.50 -11.04
C ASP A 3 -0.87 29.00 -9.60
N THR A 4 -1.75 28.05 -9.28
CA THR A 4 -1.79 27.40 -7.97
C THR A 4 -1.03 26.09 -8.02
N ALA A 5 0.30 26.17 -7.92
CA ALA A 5 1.12 25.01 -7.60
C ALA A 5 0.62 24.37 -6.29
N PRO A 6 0.48 23.03 -6.20
CA PRO A 6 0.09 22.37 -4.97
C PRO A 6 1.17 22.58 -3.90
N LYS A 7 0.75 23.17 -2.78
CA LYS A 7 1.57 23.38 -1.58
C LYS A 7 2.17 22.05 -1.11
N PRO A 8 3.47 21.98 -0.75
CA PRO A 8 4.09 20.76 -0.25
C PRO A 8 3.30 20.23 0.96
N ILE A 9 2.92 18.95 0.93
CA ILE A 9 2.38 18.27 2.11
C ILE A 9 3.51 18.28 3.14
N ALA A 10 3.33 19.10 4.17
CA ALA A 10 4.30 19.33 5.22
C ALA A 10 4.82 18.01 5.79
N ALA A 11 6.13 17.94 6.01
CA ALA A 11 6.78 16.89 6.79
C ALA A 11 6.03 16.68 8.11
N THR A 12 5.64 15.45 8.43
CA THR A 12 4.94 15.11 9.69
C THR A 12 5.79 15.52 10.90
N PRO A 13 5.42 16.56 11.68
CA PRO A 13 6.14 16.90 12.89
C PRO A 13 5.52 16.19 14.09
N ALA A 14 6.39 15.42 14.78
CA ALA A 14 6.38 14.87 16.14
C ALA A 14 5.04 14.58 16.88
N PRO A 15 4.76 13.32 17.30
CA PRO A 15 3.84 13.08 18.42
C PRO A 15 4.54 13.52 19.73
N PRO A 16 3.89 14.30 20.63
CA PRO A 16 2.98 13.65 21.57
C PRO A 16 1.79 14.51 22.08
N LYS A 17 0.65 13.86 22.37
CA LYS A 17 -0.31 14.35 23.37
C LYS A 17 -0.62 13.36 24.51
N LEU A 18 -0.05 12.16 24.47
CA LEU A 18 0.03 11.20 25.57
C LEU A 18 1.38 10.48 25.38
N SER A 19 2.13 10.23 26.44
CA SER A 19 3.27 9.32 26.39
C SER A 19 2.81 7.90 26.03
N HIS A 20 3.72 7.07 25.53
CA HIS A 20 3.39 5.68 25.19
C HIS A 20 2.78 4.92 26.37
N SER A 21 3.31 5.12 27.59
CA SER A 21 2.79 4.51 28.81
C SER A 21 1.39 4.99 29.18
N GLU A 22 1.10 6.29 28.99
CA GLU A 22 -0.23 6.85 29.28
C GLU A 22 -1.25 6.33 28.27
N LEU A 23 -0.88 6.25 26.98
CA LEU A 23 -1.74 5.68 25.95
C LEU A 23 -2.04 4.20 26.23
N VAL A 24 -1.03 3.39 26.59
CA VAL A 24 -1.23 1.98 26.96
C VAL A 24 -2.14 1.82 28.18
N ALA A 25 -1.96 2.66 29.20
CA ALA A 25 -2.82 2.63 30.38
C ALA A 25 -4.28 3.00 30.03
N LEU A 26 -4.47 3.99 29.17
CA LEU A 26 -5.77 4.43 28.71
C LEU A 26 -6.48 3.34 27.88
N VAL A 27 -5.75 2.69 26.97
CA VAL A 27 -6.25 1.55 26.18
C VAL A 27 -6.70 0.42 27.11
N ARG A 28 -5.88 0.03 28.10
CA ARG A 28 -6.25 -1.04 29.05
C ARG A 28 -7.50 -0.72 29.85
N LYS A 29 -7.70 0.53 30.26
CA LYS A 29 -8.93 0.95 30.94
C LYS A 29 -10.15 0.82 30.03
N ALA A 30 -10.04 1.28 28.78
CA ALA A 30 -11.11 1.16 27.81
C ALA A 30 -11.42 -0.31 27.48
N GLU A 31 -10.41 -1.17 27.34
CA GLU A 31 -10.57 -2.63 27.18
C GLU A 31 -11.28 -3.27 28.39
N GLY A 32 -11.04 -2.73 29.60
CA GLY A 32 -11.73 -3.10 30.83
C GLY A 32 -13.17 -2.57 30.96
N GLY A 33 -13.69 -1.84 29.97
CA GLY A 33 -15.06 -1.31 29.94
C GLY A 33 -15.22 0.12 30.47
N ASP A 34 -14.14 0.85 30.74
CA ASP A 34 -14.21 2.26 31.16
C ASP A 34 -14.65 3.17 30.00
N ALA A 35 -15.89 3.66 30.07
CA ALA A 35 -16.48 4.53 29.05
C ALA A 35 -15.82 5.92 28.96
N ALA A 36 -15.28 6.43 30.07
CA ALA A 36 -14.55 7.70 30.07
C ALA A 36 -13.21 7.53 29.35
N ALA A 37 -12.50 6.42 29.61
CA ALA A 37 -11.28 6.07 28.89
C ALA A 37 -11.53 5.90 27.38
N LEU A 38 -12.63 5.25 26.99
CA LEU A 38 -13.00 5.12 25.57
C LEU A 38 -13.26 6.49 24.93
N THR A 39 -13.94 7.40 25.62
CA THR A 39 -14.20 8.75 25.13
C THR A 39 -12.90 9.54 24.91
N GLU A 40 -11.92 9.39 25.81
CA GLU A 40 -10.60 10.00 25.64
C GLU A 40 -9.83 9.40 24.46
N ILE A 41 -9.91 8.08 24.25
CA ILE A 41 -9.34 7.43 23.05
C ILE A 41 -9.99 7.97 21.78
N THR A 42 -11.32 8.14 21.75
CA THR A 42 -12.00 8.70 20.57
C THR A 42 -11.48 10.10 20.23
N LYS A 43 -11.27 10.96 21.23
CA LYS A 43 -10.66 12.29 21.01
C LYS A 43 -9.21 12.19 20.52
N PHE A 44 -8.46 11.21 21.02
CA PHE A 44 -7.10 10.96 20.56
C PHE A 44 -7.06 10.53 19.08
N LEU A 45 -8.07 9.78 18.61
CA LEU A 45 -8.19 9.35 17.22
C LEU A 45 -8.40 10.50 16.22
N ASP A 46 -8.83 11.68 16.67
CA ASP A 46 -8.93 12.88 15.82
C ASP A 46 -7.56 13.40 15.37
N ILE A 47 -6.46 12.97 16.02
CA ILE A 47 -5.10 13.33 15.64
C ILE A 47 -4.70 12.54 14.38
N PRO A 48 -4.24 13.20 13.30
CA PRO A 48 -3.76 12.51 12.11
C PRO A 48 -2.68 11.47 12.44
N GLY A 49 -2.91 10.21 12.05
CA GLY A 49 -2.01 9.09 12.30
C GLY A 49 -2.18 8.40 13.66
N ALA A 50 -3.02 8.92 14.57
CA ALA A 50 -3.31 8.25 15.85
C ALA A 50 -4.02 6.92 15.68
N ALA A 51 -4.91 6.82 14.68
CA ALA A 51 -5.56 5.56 14.33
C ALA A 51 -4.54 4.45 14.03
N ASP A 52 -3.48 4.75 13.28
CA ASP A 52 -2.42 3.78 12.95
C ASP A 52 -1.67 3.30 14.21
N GLN A 53 -1.44 4.20 15.17
CA GLN A 53 -0.80 3.86 16.45
C GLN A 53 -1.65 2.92 17.32
N LEU A 54 -2.97 2.95 17.13
CA LEU A 54 -3.94 2.11 17.84
C LEU A 54 -4.42 0.91 16.99
N GLY A 55 -3.68 0.54 15.94
CA GLY A 55 -3.98 -0.65 15.14
C GLY A 55 -5.03 -0.45 14.04
N GLY A 56 -5.42 0.80 13.76
CA GLY A 56 -6.34 1.16 12.68
C GLY A 56 -5.80 0.86 11.28
N ASN A 57 -4.48 0.72 11.13
CA ASN A 57 -3.85 0.28 9.88
C ASN A 57 -3.89 -1.24 9.74
N VAL A 58 -5.08 -1.77 9.45
CA VAL A 58 -5.34 -3.22 9.34
C VAL A 58 -4.48 -3.88 8.26
N ALA A 59 -4.12 -3.15 7.20
CA ALA A 59 -3.26 -3.66 6.15
C ALA A 59 -1.81 -3.91 6.64
N GLN A 60 -1.29 -2.99 7.45
CA GLN A 60 0.01 -3.14 8.10
C GLN A 60 -0.01 -4.28 9.13
N GLU A 61 -1.09 -4.39 9.90
CA GLU A 61 -1.27 -5.48 10.87
C GLU A 61 -1.31 -6.86 10.19
N ALA A 62 -2.08 -7.00 9.11
CA ALA A 62 -2.13 -8.24 8.33
C ALA A 62 -0.76 -8.62 7.75
N LEU A 63 0.04 -7.64 7.31
CA LEU A 63 1.40 -7.87 6.85
C LEU A 63 2.30 -8.34 8.00
N ARG A 64 2.23 -7.70 9.17
CA ARG A 64 2.98 -8.09 10.38
C ARG A 64 2.71 -9.54 10.76
N LEU A 65 1.43 -9.93 10.85
CA LEU A 65 1.03 -11.29 11.20
C LEU A 65 1.50 -12.32 10.16
N LEU A 66 1.53 -11.95 8.88
CA LEU A 66 2.06 -12.81 7.82
C LEU A 66 3.58 -13.00 7.93
N ILE A 67 4.33 -11.93 8.28
CA ILE A 67 5.77 -12.01 8.55
C ILE A 67 6.02 -12.96 9.73
N GLU A 68 5.27 -12.80 10.82
CA GLU A 68 5.37 -13.66 12.00
C GLU A 68 5.06 -15.12 11.66
N ARG A 69 4.01 -15.36 10.89
CA ARG A 69 3.65 -16.70 10.41
C ARG A 69 4.74 -17.32 9.55
N HIS A 70 5.36 -16.55 8.66
CA HIS A 70 6.43 -17.06 7.80
C HIS A 70 7.72 -17.34 8.57
N ALA A 71 8.11 -16.46 9.48
CA ALA A 71 9.34 -16.60 10.25
C ALA A 71 9.26 -17.69 11.34
N GLY A 72 8.04 -18.00 11.82
CA GLY A 72 7.84 -18.91 12.94
C GLY A 72 8.60 -18.44 14.18
N LYS A 73 9.42 -19.32 14.76
CA LYS A 73 10.22 -19.01 15.95
C LYS A 73 11.60 -18.39 15.64
N ASN A 74 11.95 -18.19 14.37
CA ASN A 74 13.28 -17.70 14.00
C ASN A 74 13.33 -16.16 13.99
N PRO A 75 14.00 -15.51 14.97
CA PRO A 75 14.03 -14.04 15.05
C PRO A 75 14.84 -13.41 13.92
N VAL A 76 15.86 -14.10 13.39
CA VAL A 76 16.68 -13.62 12.27
C VAL A 76 15.85 -13.59 10.99
N VAL A 77 15.10 -14.66 10.71
CA VAL A 77 14.20 -14.68 9.54
C VAL A 77 13.14 -13.58 9.66
N ARG A 78 12.56 -13.38 10.85
CA ARG A 78 11.59 -12.29 11.09
C ARG A 78 12.20 -10.92 10.76
N ALA A 79 13.37 -10.61 11.32
CA ALA A 79 14.06 -9.35 11.06
C ALA A 79 14.41 -9.17 9.57
N SER A 80 14.92 -10.22 8.92
CA SER A 80 15.27 -10.19 7.50
C SER A 80 14.05 -9.95 6.59
N VAL A 81 12.94 -10.64 6.86
CA VAL A 81 11.71 -10.50 6.07
C VAL A 81 11.10 -9.11 6.28
N THR A 82 11.04 -8.63 7.54
CA THR A 82 10.62 -7.25 7.86
C THR A 82 11.46 -6.24 7.09
N ARG A 83 12.79 -6.37 7.14
CA ARG A 83 13.68 -5.46 6.42
C ARG A 83 13.47 -5.51 4.91
N ARG A 84 13.25 -6.70 4.35
CA ARG A 84 13.01 -6.86 2.91
C ARG A 84 11.72 -6.20 2.45
N VAL A 85 10.63 -6.34 3.21
CA VAL A 85 9.35 -5.69 2.85
C VAL A 85 9.43 -4.17 2.98
N GLU A 86 10.18 -3.64 3.95
CA GLU A 86 10.44 -2.20 4.09
C GLU A 86 11.27 -1.66 2.92
N GLN A 87 12.35 -2.35 2.54
CA GLN A 87 13.17 -1.98 1.38
C GLN A 87 12.35 -1.96 0.10
N MET A 88 11.56 -3.02 -0.16
CA MET A 88 10.69 -3.08 -1.33
C MET A 88 9.66 -1.94 -1.34
N ARG A 89 9.07 -1.62 -0.18
CA ARG A 89 8.15 -0.48 -0.06
C ARG A 89 8.85 0.84 -0.40
N ALA A 90 10.05 1.08 0.12
CA ALA A 90 10.80 2.30 -0.14
C ALA A 90 11.20 2.42 -1.61
N GLU A 91 11.73 1.35 -2.21
CA GLU A 91 12.07 1.25 -3.63
C GLU A 91 10.86 1.57 -4.52
N LEU A 92 9.69 1.03 -4.16
CA LEU A 92 8.47 1.22 -4.94
C LEU A 92 7.80 2.57 -4.71
N LEU A 93 7.96 3.25 -3.58
CA LEU A 93 7.32 4.55 -3.34
C LEU A 93 8.01 5.72 -4.05
N GLY A 94 9.35 5.68 -4.16
CA GLY A 94 10.12 6.82 -4.67
C GLY A 94 9.98 8.07 -3.79
N ALA A 95 10.34 9.23 -4.33
CA ALA A 95 10.48 10.47 -3.55
C ALA A 95 9.13 11.11 -3.16
N ASN A 96 8.15 11.16 -4.07
CA ASN A 96 6.90 11.89 -3.87
C ASN A 96 5.68 11.04 -4.29
N PRO A 97 5.38 9.94 -3.58
CA PRO A 97 4.25 9.08 -3.94
C PRO A 97 2.92 9.78 -3.72
N SER A 98 1.97 9.57 -4.63
CA SER A 98 0.56 9.88 -4.42
C SER A 98 -0.08 8.96 -3.37
N THR A 99 -1.28 9.31 -2.87
CA THR A 99 -2.01 8.45 -1.92
C THR A 99 -2.39 7.10 -2.54
N LEU A 100 -2.78 7.08 -3.82
CA LEU A 100 -3.09 5.83 -4.52
C LEU A 100 -1.85 4.95 -4.67
N GLU A 101 -0.69 5.53 -4.97
CA GLU A 101 0.57 4.78 -4.99
C GLU A 101 0.91 4.21 -3.61
N ARG A 102 0.73 4.96 -2.51
CA ARG A 102 0.93 4.41 -1.15
C ARG A 102 0.07 3.18 -0.86
N LEU A 103 -1.20 3.23 -1.25
CA LEU A 103 -2.13 2.11 -1.09
C LEU A 103 -1.74 0.92 -1.97
N LEU A 104 -1.41 1.17 -3.24
CA LEU A 104 -1.04 0.12 -4.19
C LEU A 104 0.31 -0.51 -3.87
N VAL A 105 1.33 0.25 -3.47
CA VAL A 105 2.60 -0.29 -2.99
C VAL A 105 2.40 -1.14 -1.75
N SER A 106 1.59 -0.70 -0.78
CA SER A 106 1.23 -1.53 0.38
C SER A 106 0.62 -2.86 -0.06
N ARG A 107 -0.28 -2.82 -1.05
CA ARG A 107 -0.92 -4.03 -1.59
C ARG A 107 0.08 -4.93 -2.33
N VAL A 108 0.98 -4.38 -3.15
CA VAL A 108 2.03 -5.11 -3.86
C VAL A 108 2.90 -5.87 -2.86
N VAL A 109 3.41 -5.19 -1.83
CA VAL A 109 4.27 -5.79 -0.80
C VAL A 109 3.54 -6.91 -0.04
N SER A 110 2.30 -6.69 0.40
CA SER A 110 1.55 -7.72 1.12
C SER A 110 1.20 -8.93 0.25
N THR A 111 0.89 -8.72 -1.02
CA THR A 111 0.57 -9.83 -1.95
C THR A 111 1.82 -10.59 -2.41
N TRP A 112 2.97 -9.91 -2.53
CA TRP A 112 4.28 -10.52 -2.75
C TRP A 112 4.62 -11.51 -1.62
N LEU A 113 4.58 -11.04 -0.36
CA LEU A 113 4.89 -11.91 0.77
C LEU A 113 3.91 -13.08 0.87
N HIS A 114 2.63 -12.85 0.62
CA HIS A 114 1.61 -13.89 0.71
C HIS A 114 1.80 -14.98 -0.35
N LEU A 115 2.07 -14.61 -1.60
CA LEU A 115 2.35 -15.57 -2.66
C LEU A 115 3.55 -16.45 -2.31
N HIS A 116 4.69 -15.83 -2.00
CA HIS A 116 5.91 -16.58 -1.75
C HIS A 116 5.89 -17.35 -0.43
N HIS A 117 5.13 -16.89 0.57
CA HIS A 117 4.83 -17.70 1.75
C HIS A 117 4.11 -18.99 1.39
N LEU A 118 3.07 -18.92 0.54
CA LEU A 118 2.33 -20.12 0.10
C LEU A 118 3.20 -21.06 -0.73
N GLU A 119 4.02 -20.52 -1.64
CA GLU A 119 4.94 -21.30 -2.46
C GLU A 119 6.00 -22.01 -1.61
N ALA A 120 6.62 -21.31 -0.65
CA ALA A 120 7.58 -21.90 0.27
C ALA A 120 6.93 -23.00 1.15
N GLN A 121 5.71 -22.76 1.65
CA GLN A 121 4.96 -23.74 2.43
C GLN A 121 4.56 -24.96 1.61
N TYR A 122 4.34 -24.81 0.31
CA TYR A 122 4.04 -25.93 -0.59
C TYR A 122 5.31 -26.73 -0.91
N ALA A 123 6.39 -26.04 -1.30
CA ALA A 123 7.66 -26.66 -1.67
C ALA A 123 8.39 -27.32 -0.49
N GLY A 124 8.26 -26.79 0.73
CA GLY A 124 8.89 -27.31 1.93
C GLY A 124 8.22 -28.55 2.54
N ARG A 125 7.18 -29.10 1.91
CA ARG A 125 6.47 -30.29 2.41
C ARG A 125 7.00 -31.55 1.75
N GLU A 126 7.46 -32.49 2.57
CA GLU A 126 7.99 -33.78 2.12
C GLU A 126 6.90 -34.73 1.59
N SER A 127 5.70 -34.65 2.16
CA SER A 127 4.54 -35.41 1.69
C SER A 127 3.25 -34.61 1.83
N LEU A 128 2.37 -34.77 0.84
CA LEU A 128 1.08 -34.10 0.75
C LEU A 128 0.05 -35.09 0.20
N SER A 129 -1.13 -35.12 0.81
CA SER A 129 -2.26 -35.80 0.18
C SER A 129 -2.64 -35.05 -1.11
N LEU A 130 -3.11 -35.79 -2.13
CA LEU A 130 -3.55 -35.19 -3.40
C LEU A 130 -4.59 -34.06 -3.20
N PRO A 131 -5.59 -34.18 -2.31
CA PRO A 131 -6.53 -33.08 -2.05
C PRO A 131 -5.86 -31.83 -1.47
N LEU A 132 -4.89 -32.00 -0.57
CA LEU A 132 -4.19 -30.89 0.06
C LEU A 132 -3.23 -30.20 -0.93
N ALA A 133 -2.53 -30.98 -1.77
CA ALA A 133 -1.72 -30.44 -2.86
C ALA A 133 -2.58 -29.60 -3.83
N GLY A 134 -3.75 -30.12 -4.22
CA GLY A 134 -4.70 -29.40 -5.06
C GLY A 134 -5.24 -28.12 -4.40
N HIS A 135 -5.47 -28.12 -3.09
CA HIS A 135 -5.86 -26.92 -2.34
C HIS A 135 -4.76 -25.86 -2.37
N TYR A 136 -3.52 -26.22 -2.06
CA TYR A 136 -2.37 -25.30 -2.11
C TYR A 136 -2.20 -24.68 -3.49
N GLN A 137 -2.27 -25.48 -4.55
CA GLN A 137 -2.13 -24.97 -5.92
C GLN A 137 -3.20 -23.92 -6.25
N LYS A 138 -4.46 -24.15 -5.86
CA LYS A 138 -5.55 -23.17 -6.02
C LYS A 138 -5.27 -21.88 -5.25
N CYS A 139 -4.78 -21.98 -4.02
CA CYS A 139 -4.42 -20.83 -3.20
C CYS A 139 -3.27 -20.02 -3.83
N ILE A 140 -2.22 -20.70 -4.32
CA ILE A 140 -1.07 -20.09 -5.01
C ILE A 140 -1.53 -19.36 -6.27
N THR A 141 -2.32 -20.02 -7.14
CA THR A 141 -2.85 -19.38 -8.36
C THR A 141 -3.68 -18.13 -8.04
N ALA A 142 -4.52 -18.19 -7.00
CA ALA A 142 -5.31 -17.03 -6.57
C ALA A 142 -4.41 -15.91 -6.00
N ALA A 143 -3.37 -16.25 -5.24
CA ALA A 143 -2.40 -15.28 -4.71
C ALA A 143 -1.59 -14.62 -5.84
N GLN A 144 -1.12 -15.39 -6.81
CA GLN A 144 -0.40 -14.91 -7.99
C GLN A 144 -1.27 -13.93 -8.80
N LYS A 145 -2.55 -14.27 -9.04
CA LYS A 145 -3.47 -13.36 -9.72
C LYS A 145 -3.62 -12.03 -8.98
N ARG A 146 -3.76 -12.04 -7.64
CA ARG A 146 -3.84 -10.81 -6.83
C ARG A 146 -2.55 -10.00 -6.86
N TYR A 147 -1.39 -10.67 -6.80
CA TYR A 147 -0.08 -10.02 -6.86
C TYR A 147 0.14 -9.30 -8.20
N LEU A 148 -0.10 -9.99 -9.31
CA LEU A 148 0.00 -9.39 -10.65
C LEU A 148 -1.01 -8.26 -10.86
N ALA A 149 -2.23 -8.39 -10.34
CA ALA A 149 -3.21 -7.32 -10.39
C ALA A 149 -2.77 -6.08 -9.60
N ALA A 150 -2.13 -6.24 -8.44
CA ALA A 150 -1.60 -5.13 -7.66
C ALA A 150 -0.45 -4.41 -8.39
N ILE A 151 0.47 -5.17 -9.00
CA ILE A 151 1.56 -4.61 -9.83
C ILE A 151 0.97 -3.82 -11.00
N LYS A 152 0.02 -4.42 -11.73
CA LYS A 152 -0.65 -3.77 -12.86
C LYS A 152 -1.35 -2.49 -12.42
N GLY A 153 -2.05 -2.51 -11.29
CA GLY A 153 -2.72 -1.33 -10.74
C GLY A 153 -1.75 -0.19 -10.44
N LEU A 154 -0.59 -0.49 -9.84
CA LEU A 154 0.46 0.50 -9.59
C LEU A 154 1.01 1.08 -10.90
N ALA A 155 1.27 0.23 -11.89
CA ALA A 155 1.74 0.66 -13.21
C ALA A 155 0.71 1.52 -13.94
N ASP A 156 -0.58 1.17 -13.86
CA ASP A 156 -1.67 1.93 -14.46
C ASP A 156 -1.81 3.32 -13.82
N VAL A 157 -1.79 3.42 -12.49
CA VAL A 157 -1.83 4.73 -11.79
C VAL A 157 -0.67 5.62 -12.22
N ARG A 158 0.55 5.06 -12.32
CA ARG A 158 1.73 5.81 -12.78
C ARG A 158 1.61 6.26 -14.22
N ARG A 159 1.14 5.38 -15.11
CA ARG A 159 0.93 5.68 -16.52
C ARG A 159 -0.10 6.80 -16.69
N LEU A 160 -1.17 6.79 -15.90
CA LEU A 160 -2.22 7.81 -15.93
C LEU A 160 -1.78 9.14 -15.30
N ALA A 161 -0.79 9.12 -14.40
CA ALA A 161 -0.23 10.31 -13.79
C ALA A 161 0.78 11.04 -14.69
N LEU A 162 1.27 10.41 -15.77
CA LEU A 162 2.12 11.08 -16.75
C LEU A 162 1.30 12.11 -17.54
N PRO A 163 1.85 13.32 -17.81
CA PRO A 163 1.21 14.25 -18.72
C PRO A 163 1.02 13.55 -20.07
N VAL A 164 -0.22 13.46 -20.54
CA VAL A 164 -0.51 13.00 -21.90
C VAL A 164 0.16 14.01 -22.82
N LEU A 165 1.26 13.64 -23.47
CA LEU A 165 1.79 14.40 -24.59
C LEU A 165 0.67 14.49 -25.64
N GLN A 166 -0.04 15.61 -25.65
CA GLN A 166 -0.91 15.98 -26.77
C GLN A 166 -0.01 16.22 -27.97
N VAL A 167 0.23 15.17 -28.75
CA VAL A 167 0.83 15.32 -30.07
C VAL A 167 -0.25 15.96 -30.95
N ASN A 168 -0.24 17.28 -31.02
CA ASN A 168 -1.07 18.03 -31.97
C ASN A 168 -0.56 17.71 -33.40
N ILE A 169 -1.11 16.67 -34.01
CA ILE A 169 -0.98 16.38 -35.44
C ILE A 169 -1.92 17.34 -36.19
N ALA A 170 -1.62 18.64 -36.14
CA ALA A 170 -2.40 19.67 -36.82
C ALA A 170 -1.47 20.73 -37.41
N LYS A 171 -0.57 20.32 -38.31
CA LYS A 171 0.14 21.22 -39.24
C LYS A 171 0.34 20.55 -40.59
N GLN A 172 -0.75 20.22 -41.27
CA GLN A 172 -0.75 20.01 -42.73
C GLN A 172 -2.18 20.12 -43.27
N GLN A 173 -2.77 21.31 -43.16
CA GLN A 173 -3.83 21.73 -44.06
C GLN A 173 -3.30 22.92 -44.86
N LEU A 174 -2.92 22.65 -46.11
CA LEU A 174 -2.68 23.68 -47.12
C LEU A 174 -4.05 24.22 -47.53
N ASN A 175 -4.39 25.43 -47.10
CA ASN A 175 -5.51 26.18 -47.66
C ASN A 175 -5.13 26.60 -49.09
N VAL A 176 -5.83 26.06 -50.09
CA VAL A 176 -5.90 26.66 -51.42
C VAL A 176 -7.24 27.37 -51.51
N ALA A 177 -7.24 28.67 -51.25
CA ALA A 177 -8.34 29.57 -51.59
C ALA A 177 -7.74 30.76 -52.32
N GLY A 178 -8.03 30.87 -53.63
CA GLY A 178 -7.58 32.00 -54.42
C GLY A 178 -7.68 31.82 -55.93
N ALA A 179 -8.90 31.63 -56.46
CA ALA A 179 -9.24 32.15 -57.78
C ALA A 179 -10.73 32.48 -57.79
N VAL A 180 -11.01 33.79 -57.74
CA VAL A 180 -12.35 34.38 -57.77
C VAL A 180 -12.89 34.35 -59.20
N ALA A 181 -14.17 33.94 -59.27
CA ALA A 181 -15.21 34.10 -60.27
C ALA A 181 -15.00 34.93 -61.56
N ALA A 182 -15.61 34.36 -62.62
CA ALA A 182 -16.51 34.97 -63.61
C ALA A 182 -15.99 36.04 -64.58
N GLY A 183 -15.98 35.64 -65.85
CA GLY A 183 -16.17 36.46 -67.05
C GLY A 183 -16.77 35.55 -68.13
#